data_AF-A0A7S2J6I3-F1
#
_entry.id   AF-A0A7S2J6I3-F1
#
_cell.length_a   1.000
_cell.length_b   1.000
_cell.length_c   1.000
_cell.angle_alpha   90.00
_cell.angle_beta   90.00
_cell.angle_gamma   90.00
#
_symmetry.space_group_name_H-M   'P 1'
#
loop_
_entity.id
_entity.type
_entity.pdbx_description
1 polymer ?
#
loop_
_entity_poly.entity_id
_entity_poly.type
_entity_poly.pdbx_seq_one_letter_code
_entity_poly.pdbx_strand_id
1 'polypeptide(L)'
;AFQTGATLVSLALLVVFYVGALIAGVDLEAYALDDDSLAATTSFQGWASVMPFALWFFLGIEELPLKMKYAIKPEKNVPQSLFVAFATLVALAAATLFISASIPPGAAEMAKKPYPLLVGYTYVFGDTRVVRWCCLGLTVGLVASLHCFIFATGEVIAQMAEAGHFHRRLRSVNPRFGTPAMALCAGAAAAYVVLAALYFAAGRDLDKV
;
A
#
# COMPACT_ATOMS: atom_id res chain seq x y z
N ALA A 1 -19.28 1.33 1.98
CA ALA A 1 -19.69 1.81 0.64
C ALA A 1 -18.57 2.63 -0.01
N PHE A 2 -18.22 3.80 0.54
CA PHE A 2 -17.16 4.66 -0.03
C PHE A 2 -15.82 3.94 -0.22
N GLN A 3 -15.29 3.31 0.83
CA GLN A 3 -14.02 2.57 0.78
C GLN A 3 -13.99 1.54 -0.36
N THR A 4 -15.00 0.67 -0.40
CA THR A 4 -15.13 -0.38 -1.40
C THR A 4 -15.22 0.20 -2.82
N GLY A 5 -15.96 1.31 -2.98
CA GLY A 5 -16.05 2.01 -4.26
C GLY A 5 -14.69 2.55 -4.71
N ALA A 6 -13.97 3.25 -3.83
CA ALA A 6 -12.64 3.78 -4.13
C ALA A 6 -11.64 2.66 -4.49
N THR A 7 -11.66 1.54 -3.77
CA THR A 7 -10.80 0.38 -4.07
C THR A 7 -11.13 -0.25 -5.42
N LEU A 8 -12.43 -0.38 -5.77
CA LEU A 8 -12.86 -0.95 -7.05
C LEU A 8 -12.46 -0.04 -8.22
N VAL A 9 -12.62 1.28 -8.07
CA VAL A 9 -12.18 2.25 -9.08
C VAL A 9 -10.66 2.17 -9.27
N SER A 10 -9.89 2.11 -8.18
CA SER A 10 -8.42 2.01 -8.25
C SER A 10 -7.96 0.72 -8.93
N LEU A 11 -8.62 -0.41 -8.60
CA LEU A 11 -8.37 -1.69 -9.24
C LEU A 11 -8.72 -1.65 -10.74
N ALA A 12 -9.83 -1.02 -11.11
CA ALA A 12 -10.20 -0.84 -12.52
C ALA A 12 -9.15 0.00 -13.27
N LEU A 13 -8.66 1.09 -12.68
CA LEU A 13 -7.62 1.93 -13.29
C LEU A 13 -6.28 1.18 -13.42
N LEU A 14 -5.93 0.32 -12.47
CA LEU A 14 -4.77 -0.58 -12.58
C LEU A 14 -4.94 -1.59 -13.71
N VAL A 15 -6.11 -2.21 -13.83
CA VAL A 15 -6.39 -3.15 -14.93
C VAL A 15 -6.31 -2.44 -16.29
N VAL A 16 -6.85 -1.22 -16.40
CA VAL A 16 -6.71 -0.39 -17.61
C VAL A 16 -5.24 -0.12 -17.92
N PHE A 17 -4.42 0.21 -16.92
CA PHE A 17 -2.98 0.38 -17.10
C PHE A 17 -2.32 -0.89 -17.62
N TYR A 18 -2.62 -2.05 -17.02
CA TYR A 18 -2.02 -3.31 -17.44
C TYR A 18 -2.36 -3.64 -18.89
N VAL A 19 -3.64 -3.53 -19.27
CA VAL A 19 -4.09 -3.80 -20.63
C VAL A 19 -3.49 -2.80 -21.61
N GLY A 20 -3.45 -1.51 -21.25
CA GLY A 20 -2.86 -0.47 -22.09
C GLY A 20 -1.35 -0.70 -22.33
N ALA A 21 -0.61 -1.06 -21.29
CA ALA A 21 0.81 -1.34 -21.39
C ALA A 21 1.09 -2.57 -22.27
N LEU A 22 0.29 -3.64 -22.11
CA LEU A 22 0.40 -4.83 -22.95
C LEU A 22 0.13 -4.53 -24.43
N ILE A 23 -0.80 -3.62 -24.74
CA ILE A 23 -1.10 -3.18 -26.11
C ILE A 23 0.02 -2.30 -26.67
N ALA A 24 0.59 -1.41 -25.85
CA ALA A 24 1.68 -0.52 -26.24
C ALA A 24 3.00 -1.28 -26.54
N GLY A 25 3.12 -2.49 -26.02
CA GLY A 25 4.30 -3.34 -26.14
C GLY A 25 5.10 -3.32 -24.84
N VAL A 26 5.33 -4.52 -24.30
CA VAL A 26 6.17 -4.74 -23.11
C VAL A 26 7.43 -5.47 -23.51
N ASP A 27 8.59 -4.99 -23.08
CA ASP A 27 9.86 -5.62 -23.37
C ASP A 27 10.73 -5.64 -22.10
N LEU A 28 10.78 -6.79 -21.44
CA LEU A 28 11.58 -6.96 -20.23
C LEU A 28 13.08 -6.97 -20.53
N GLU A 29 13.47 -7.52 -21.68
CA GLU A 29 14.88 -7.64 -22.05
C GLU A 29 15.47 -6.26 -22.34
N ALA A 30 14.72 -5.42 -23.07
CA ALA A 30 15.17 -4.07 -23.38
C ALA A 30 15.15 -3.11 -22.19
N TYR A 31 14.23 -3.26 -21.24
CA TYR A 31 13.94 -2.22 -20.22
C TYR A 31 14.20 -2.63 -18.77
N ALA A 32 14.32 -3.92 -18.46
CA ALA A 32 14.42 -4.42 -17.08
C ALA A 32 15.62 -5.32 -16.82
N LEU A 33 16.05 -6.13 -17.79
CA LEU A 33 17.10 -7.13 -17.63
C LEU A 33 18.46 -6.53 -18.03
N ASP A 34 19.05 -5.76 -17.12
CA ASP A 34 20.46 -5.37 -17.21
C ASP A 34 21.32 -6.41 -16.48
N ASP A 35 22.34 -6.95 -17.15
CA ASP A 35 23.18 -8.06 -16.65
C ASP A 35 23.84 -7.72 -15.30
N ASP A 36 24.25 -6.47 -15.11
CA ASP A 36 24.86 -5.99 -13.86
C ASP A 36 23.84 -5.96 -12.70
N SER A 37 22.59 -5.60 -12.97
CA SER A 37 21.53 -5.52 -11.97
C SER A 37 21.06 -6.90 -11.49
N LEU A 38 20.99 -7.87 -12.40
CA LEU A 38 20.71 -9.28 -12.12
C LEU A 38 21.85 -9.91 -11.32
N ALA A 39 23.10 -9.71 -11.74
CA ALA A 39 24.26 -10.19 -11.02
C ALA A 39 24.30 -9.67 -9.57
N ALA A 40 23.96 -8.40 -9.33
CA ALA A 40 23.91 -7.81 -8.00
C ALA A 40 22.87 -8.48 -7.07
N THR A 41 21.71 -8.88 -7.60
CA THR A 41 20.62 -9.50 -6.84
C THR A 41 20.73 -11.02 -6.68
N THR A 42 21.62 -11.70 -7.42
CA THR A 42 21.88 -13.14 -7.24
C THR A 42 22.64 -13.47 -5.96
N SER A 43 23.35 -12.50 -5.38
CA SER A 43 24.00 -12.65 -4.09
C SER A 43 22.97 -12.62 -2.94
N PHE A 44 23.22 -13.36 -1.86
CA PHE A 44 22.35 -13.31 -0.68
C PHE A 44 22.19 -11.88 -0.13
N GLN A 45 23.27 -11.08 -0.17
CA GLN A 45 23.26 -9.70 0.28
C GLN A 45 22.38 -8.80 -0.61
N GLY A 46 22.43 -8.99 -1.94
CA GLY A 46 21.59 -8.26 -2.88
C GLY A 46 20.12 -8.67 -2.81
N TRP A 47 19.83 -9.95 -2.63
CA TRP A 47 18.47 -10.40 -2.35
C TRP A 47 17.94 -9.83 -1.03
N ALA A 48 18.74 -9.87 0.04
CA ALA A 48 18.34 -9.38 1.35
C ALA A 48 18.10 -7.85 1.37
N SER A 49 18.81 -7.08 0.56
CA SER A 49 18.65 -5.61 0.50
C SER A 49 17.34 -5.18 -0.17
N VAL A 50 16.80 -5.98 -1.10
CA VAL A 50 15.54 -5.67 -1.81
C VAL A 50 14.29 -6.20 -1.09
N MET A 51 14.44 -7.18 -0.20
CA MET A 51 13.33 -7.81 0.52
C MET A 51 12.42 -6.83 1.29
N PRO A 52 12.94 -5.84 2.04
CA PRO A 52 12.09 -4.85 2.72
C PRO A 52 11.18 -4.08 1.77
N PHE A 53 11.68 -3.76 0.56
CA PHE A 53 10.88 -3.07 -0.46
C PHE A 53 9.84 -4.00 -1.09
N ALA A 54 10.17 -5.28 -1.31
CA ALA A 54 9.22 -6.26 -1.80
C ALA A 54 8.07 -6.50 -0.78
N LEU A 55 8.38 -6.53 0.51
CA LEU A 55 7.38 -6.66 1.58
C LEU A 55 6.37 -5.51 1.60
N TRP A 56 6.74 -4.33 1.12
CA TRP A 56 5.86 -3.16 1.07
C TRP A 56 4.59 -3.41 0.22
N PHE A 57 4.66 -4.26 -0.80
CA PHE A 57 3.49 -4.65 -1.60
C PHE A 57 2.42 -5.40 -0.81
N PHE A 58 2.81 -6.04 0.29
CA PHE A 58 1.95 -6.90 1.11
C PHE A 58 1.61 -6.29 2.47
N LEU A 59 2.15 -5.10 2.76
CA LEU A 59 1.94 -4.40 4.03
C LEU A 59 0.45 -4.14 4.26
N GLY A 60 -0.03 -4.43 5.48
CA GLY A 60 -1.40 -4.19 5.90
C GLY A 60 -2.33 -5.40 5.73
N ILE A 61 -1.87 -6.50 5.12
CA ILE A 61 -2.67 -7.73 5.09
C ILE A 61 -2.88 -8.32 6.49
N GLU A 62 -1.92 -8.09 7.39
CA GLU A 62 -1.99 -8.51 8.79
C GLU A 62 -3.11 -7.82 9.59
N GLU A 63 -3.68 -6.73 9.06
CA GLU A 63 -4.77 -6.02 9.72
C GLU A 63 -6.13 -6.66 9.47
N LEU A 64 -6.26 -7.52 8.46
CA LEU A 64 -7.53 -8.17 8.10
C LEU A 64 -8.18 -8.92 9.27
N PRO A 65 -7.46 -9.73 10.07
CA PRO A 65 -8.04 -10.45 11.21
C PRO A 65 -8.49 -9.53 12.36
N LEU A 66 -8.02 -8.28 12.43
CA LEU A 66 -8.46 -7.36 13.47
C LEU A 66 -9.96 -7.05 13.36
N LYS A 67 -10.52 -7.18 12.15
CA LYS A 67 -11.94 -6.95 11.88
C LYS A 67 -12.82 -8.18 12.06
N MET A 68 -12.30 -9.27 12.64
CA MET A 68 -13.08 -10.48 12.90
C MET A 68 -14.37 -10.22 13.69
N LYS A 69 -14.36 -9.25 14.62
CA LYS A 69 -15.52 -8.85 15.42
C LYS A 69 -16.73 -8.38 14.59
N TYR A 70 -16.49 -7.91 13.36
CA TYR A 70 -17.50 -7.39 12.45
C TYR A 70 -17.82 -8.35 11.29
N ALA A 71 -17.15 -9.50 11.22
CA ALA A 71 -17.31 -10.45 10.14
C ALA A 71 -18.54 -11.34 10.36
N ILE A 72 -19.31 -11.58 9.30
CA ILE A 72 -20.36 -12.59 9.29
C ILE A 72 -19.67 -13.96 9.26
N LYS A 73 -19.98 -14.88 10.17
CA LYS A 73 -19.38 -16.24 10.25
C LYS A 73 -17.83 -16.21 10.19
N PRO A 74 -17.16 -15.61 11.20
CA PRO A 74 -15.72 -15.34 11.16
C PRO A 74 -14.87 -16.60 10.96
N GLU A 75 -15.25 -17.72 11.58
CA GLU A 75 -14.55 -19.01 11.52
C GLU A 75 -14.34 -19.54 10.08
N LYS A 76 -15.24 -19.19 9.16
CA LYS A 76 -15.19 -19.64 7.77
C LYS A 76 -14.74 -18.52 6.83
N ASN A 77 -15.29 -17.32 7.02
CA ASN A 77 -15.12 -16.24 6.06
C ASN A 77 -13.77 -15.52 6.19
N VAL A 78 -13.23 -15.41 7.40
CA VAL A 78 -11.94 -14.75 7.64
C VAL A 78 -10.78 -15.50 6.98
N PRO A 79 -10.59 -16.82 7.19
CA PRO A 79 -9.49 -17.54 6.54
C PRO A 79 -9.61 -17.54 5.01
N GLN A 80 -10.83 -17.69 4.48
CA GLN A 80 -11.07 -17.60 3.03
C GLN A 80 -10.76 -16.19 2.49
N SER A 81 -11.19 -15.14 3.18
CA SER A 81 -10.92 -13.76 2.77
C SER A 81 -9.43 -13.43 2.78
N LEU A 82 -8.68 -13.96 3.76
CA LEU A 82 -7.23 -13.76 3.84
C LEU A 82 -6.51 -14.42 2.67
N PHE A 83 -6.88 -15.66 2.33
CA PHE A 83 -6.30 -16.37 1.18
C PHE A 83 -6.60 -15.65 -0.14
N VAL A 84 -7.86 -15.26 -0.35
CA VAL A 84 -8.25 -14.53 -1.57
C VAL A 84 -7.55 -13.17 -1.65
N ALA A 85 -7.49 -12.42 -0.55
CA ALA A 85 -6.79 -11.14 -0.50
C ALA A 85 -5.29 -11.27 -0.76
N PHE A 86 -4.64 -12.30 -0.20
CA PHE A 86 -3.23 -12.55 -0.46
C PHE A 86 -2.99 -12.93 -1.91
N ALA A 87 -3.80 -13.83 -2.49
CA ALA A 87 -3.69 -14.23 -3.88
C ALA A 87 -3.89 -13.05 -4.85
N THR A 88 -4.88 -12.17 -4.59
CA THR A 88 -5.08 -10.98 -5.41
C THR A 88 -3.94 -9.97 -5.26
N LEU A 89 -3.40 -9.78 -4.04
CA LEU A 89 -2.23 -8.94 -3.82
C LEU A 89 -1.00 -9.46 -4.57
N VAL A 90 -0.72 -10.77 -4.50
CA VAL A 90 0.40 -11.38 -5.24
C VAL A 90 0.24 -11.15 -6.74
N ALA A 91 -0.95 -11.39 -7.29
CA ALA A 91 -1.21 -11.18 -8.71
C ALA A 91 -1.04 -9.71 -9.14
N LEU A 92 -1.58 -8.77 -8.36
CA LEU A 92 -1.48 -7.33 -8.64
C LEU A 92 -0.05 -6.82 -8.46
N ALA A 93 0.68 -7.27 -7.43
CA ALA A 93 2.06 -6.90 -7.17
C ALA A 93 2.98 -7.39 -8.29
N ALA A 94 2.85 -8.67 -8.69
CA ALA A 94 3.60 -9.22 -9.81
C ALA A 94 3.27 -8.47 -11.11
N ALA A 95 1.99 -8.27 -11.43
CA ALA A 95 1.58 -7.54 -12.62
C ALA A 95 2.14 -6.11 -12.62
N THR A 96 2.02 -5.38 -11.51
CA THR A 96 2.55 -4.01 -11.38
C THR A 96 4.06 -3.99 -11.56
N LEU A 97 4.79 -4.89 -10.90
CA LEU A 97 6.24 -4.94 -10.94
C LEU A 97 6.75 -5.23 -12.35
N PHE A 98 6.27 -6.32 -12.96
CA PHE A 98 6.71 -6.71 -14.30
C PHE A 98 6.33 -5.64 -15.31
N ILE A 99 5.07 -5.22 -15.36
CA ILE A 99 4.61 -4.24 -16.36
C ILE A 99 5.34 -2.90 -16.20
N SER A 100 5.51 -2.41 -14.97
CA SER A 100 6.21 -1.13 -14.76
C SER A 100 7.70 -1.19 -15.11
N ALA A 101 8.34 -2.36 -14.96
CA ALA A 101 9.72 -2.57 -15.38
C ALA A 101 9.86 -2.76 -16.90
N SER A 102 8.81 -3.26 -17.57
CA SER A 102 8.81 -3.61 -19.01
C SER A 102 8.56 -2.43 -19.95
N ILE A 103 8.26 -1.25 -19.43
CA ILE A 103 7.90 -0.07 -20.22
C ILE A 103 8.99 1.01 -20.15
N PRO A 104 9.13 1.86 -21.18
CA PRO A 104 9.96 3.06 -21.09
C PRO A 104 9.56 3.92 -19.87
N PRO A 105 10.52 4.49 -19.11
CA PRO A 105 11.95 4.64 -19.37
C PRO A 105 12.83 3.49 -18.83
N GLY A 106 12.23 2.37 -18.40
CA GLY A 106 12.92 1.20 -17.84
C GLY A 106 13.09 1.22 -16.33
N ALA A 107 13.44 0.05 -15.77
CA ALA A 107 13.44 -0.20 -14.32
C ALA A 107 14.38 0.72 -13.54
N ALA A 108 15.58 0.98 -14.05
CA ALA A 108 16.59 1.82 -13.41
C ALA A 108 16.15 3.29 -13.28
N GLU A 109 15.47 3.82 -14.30
CA GLU A 109 14.95 5.19 -14.28
C GLU A 109 13.65 5.29 -13.49
N MET A 110 12.77 4.28 -13.57
CA MET A 110 11.56 4.20 -12.74
C MET A 110 11.88 4.15 -11.25
N ALA A 111 12.94 3.43 -10.84
CA ALA A 111 13.36 3.34 -9.44
C ALA A 111 13.75 4.69 -8.82
N LYS A 112 14.15 5.67 -9.64
CA LYS A 112 14.50 7.03 -9.21
C LYS A 112 13.28 7.95 -9.09
N LYS A 113 12.10 7.53 -9.57
CA LYS A 113 10.89 8.36 -9.55
C LYS A 113 10.11 8.15 -8.26
N PRO A 114 9.56 9.22 -7.64
CA PRO A 114 8.77 9.11 -6.42
C PRO A 114 7.38 8.47 -6.64
N TYR A 115 6.84 8.53 -7.87
CA TYR A 115 5.53 7.97 -8.22
C TYR A 115 5.59 7.17 -9.54
N PRO A 116 6.28 6.02 -9.55
CA PRO A 116 6.57 5.28 -10.79
C PRO A 116 5.31 4.84 -11.54
N LEU A 117 4.23 4.47 -10.82
CA LEU A 117 2.97 4.06 -11.45
C LEU A 117 2.33 5.19 -12.28
N LEU A 118 2.32 6.42 -11.77
CA LEU A 118 1.73 7.57 -12.48
C LEU A 118 2.59 7.95 -13.69
N VAL A 119 3.91 7.87 -13.55
CA VAL A 119 4.86 8.05 -14.64
C VAL A 119 4.60 7.00 -15.74
N GLY A 120 4.48 5.72 -15.37
CA GLY A 120 4.12 4.65 -16.30
C GLY A 120 2.80 4.90 -17.03
N TYR A 121 1.78 5.38 -16.32
CA TYR A 121 0.48 5.73 -16.91
C TYR A 121 0.61 6.82 -17.99
N THR A 122 1.43 7.86 -17.73
CA THR A 122 1.69 8.92 -18.71
C THR A 122 2.52 8.46 -19.89
N TYR A 123 3.40 7.46 -19.73
CA TYR A 123 4.13 6.87 -20.86
C TYR A 123 3.21 6.04 -21.76
N VAL A 124 2.35 5.21 -21.17
CA VAL A 124 1.47 4.31 -21.93
C VAL A 124 0.37 5.07 -22.68
N PHE A 125 -0.25 6.07 -22.05
CA PHE A 125 -1.43 6.76 -22.60
C PHE A 125 -1.15 8.21 -23.05
N GLY A 126 0.08 8.70 -22.86
CA GLY A 126 0.46 10.09 -23.10
C GLY A 126 0.01 11.06 -22.00
N ASP A 127 0.56 12.28 -22.02
CA ASP A 127 0.15 13.35 -21.10
C ASP A 127 -1.09 14.08 -21.60
N THR A 128 -2.25 13.45 -21.41
CA THR A 128 -3.56 14.03 -21.76
C THR A 128 -4.35 14.43 -20.52
N ARG A 129 -5.33 15.33 -20.71
CA ARG A 129 -6.23 15.74 -19.61
C ARG A 129 -6.95 14.54 -18.97
N VAL A 130 -7.34 13.55 -19.77
CA VAL A 130 -8.01 12.32 -19.29
C VAL A 130 -7.08 11.52 -18.39
N VAL A 131 -5.83 11.32 -18.82
CA VAL A 131 -4.80 10.60 -18.04
C VAL A 131 -4.53 11.30 -16.71
N ARG A 132 -4.46 12.63 -16.68
CA ARG A 132 -4.31 13.38 -15.42
C ARG A 132 -5.47 13.12 -14.45
N TRP A 133 -6.71 13.05 -14.95
CA TRP A 133 -7.87 12.68 -14.13
C TRP A 133 -7.80 11.22 -13.63
N CYS A 134 -7.33 10.29 -14.46
CA CYS A 134 -7.08 8.90 -14.04
C CYS A 134 -6.02 8.83 -12.93
N CYS A 135 -4.91 9.58 -13.07
CA CYS A 135 -3.87 9.68 -12.04
C CYS A 135 -4.43 10.24 -10.72
N LEU A 136 -5.26 11.29 -10.79
CA LEU A 136 -5.98 11.79 -9.61
C LEU A 136 -6.88 10.72 -9.00
N GLY A 137 -7.59 9.94 -9.81
CA GLY A 137 -8.39 8.79 -9.35
C GLY A 137 -7.57 7.75 -8.58
N LEU A 138 -6.36 7.42 -9.07
CA LEU A 138 -5.43 6.54 -8.36
C LEU A 138 -5.00 7.11 -6.99
N THR A 139 -4.79 8.43 -6.89
CA THR A 139 -4.47 9.06 -5.59
C THR A 139 -5.62 8.98 -4.59
N VAL A 140 -6.88 9.03 -5.04
CA VAL A 140 -8.04 8.81 -4.17
C VAL A 140 -8.03 7.40 -3.58
N GLY A 141 -7.60 6.41 -4.36
CA GLY A 141 -7.35 5.04 -3.88
C GLY A 141 -6.34 4.96 -2.75
N LEU A 142 -5.23 5.69 -2.89
CA LEU A 142 -4.19 5.79 -1.86
C LEU A 142 -4.74 6.41 -0.56
N VAL A 143 -5.51 7.50 -0.66
CA VAL A 143 -6.16 8.14 0.49
C VAL A 143 -7.17 7.22 1.16
N ALA A 144 -7.93 6.44 0.38
CA ALA A 144 -8.83 5.43 0.93
C ALA A 144 -8.06 4.38 1.75
N SER A 145 -6.86 3.96 1.32
CA SER A 145 -6.02 3.05 2.10
C SER A 145 -5.64 3.65 3.47
N LEU A 146 -5.26 4.92 3.53
CA LEU A 146 -4.96 5.61 4.80
C LEU A 146 -6.13 5.59 5.79
N HIS A 147 -7.36 5.69 5.28
CA HIS A 147 -8.56 5.57 6.11
C HIS A 147 -8.67 4.19 6.78
N CYS A 148 -8.24 3.12 6.08
CA CYS A 148 -8.22 1.77 6.64
C CYS A 148 -7.18 1.64 7.76
N PHE A 149 -5.96 2.17 7.56
CA PHE A 149 -4.90 2.14 8.58
C PHE A 149 -5.29 2.91 9.85
N ILE A 150 -5.90 4.09 9.70
CA ILE A 150 -6.40 4.87 10.85
C ILE A 150 -7.42 4.05 11.63
N PHE A 151 -8.33 3.37 10.94
CA PHE A 151 -9.29 2.49 11.59
C PHE A 151 -8.60 1.31 12.31
N ALA A 152 -7.68 0.61 11.65
CA ALA A 152 -7.02 -0.56 12.20
C ALA A 152 -6.18 -0.25 13.44
N THR A 153 -5.44 0.87 13.44
CA THR A 153 -4.66 1.32 14.61
C THR A 153 -5.53 1.52 15.86
N GLY A 154 -6.72 2.10 15.70
CA GLY A 154 -7.68 2.23 16.80
C GLY A 154 -8.15 0.87 17.36
N GLU A 155 -8.45 -0.08 16.47
CA GLU A 155 -8.87 -1.43 16.85
C GLU A 155 -7.77 -2.22 17.57
N VAL A 156 -6.52 -2.16 17.09
CA VAL A 156 -5.38 -2.82 17.76
C VAL A 156 -5.23 -2.30 19.19
N ILE A 157 -5.22 -0.98 19.37
CA ILE A 157 -5.03 -0.37 20.69
C ILE A 157 -6.21 -0.71 21.63
N ALA A 158 -7.44 -0.69 21.11
CA ALA A 158 -8.61 -1.06 21.89
C ALA A 158 -8.57 -2.54 22.32
N GLN A 159 -8.17 -3.46 21.43
CA GLN A 159 -8.03 -4.89 21.75
C GLN A 159 -6.92 -5.14 22.78
N MET A 160 -5.81 -4.43 22.69
CA MET A 160 -4.73 -4.50 23.70
C MET A 160 -5.20 -3.96 25.07
N ALA A 161 -6.05 -2.94 25.09
CA ALA A 161 -6.68 -2.44 26.32
C ALA A 161 -7.73 -3.41 26.89
N GLU A 162 -8.43 -4.17 26.05
CA GLU A 162 -9.31 -5.27 26.49
C GLU A 162 -8.53 -6.44 27.08
N ALA A 163 -7.38 -6.79 26.50
CA ALA A 163 -6.46 -7.81 27.00
C ALA A 163 -5.73 -7.41 28.30
N GLY A 164 -5.85 -6.15 28.74
CA GLY A 164 -5.26 -5.65 29.99
C GLY A 164 -3.83 -5.09 29.86
N HIS A 165 -3.28 -5.01 28.64
CA HIS A 165 -1.96 -4.43 28.39
C HIS A 165 -1.95 -2.90 28.42
N PHE A 166 -3.09 -2.25 28.12
CA PHE A 166 -3.23 -0.79 28.11
C PHE A 166 -4.27 -0.26 29.11
N HIS A 167 -4.24 1.06 29.34
CA HIS A 167 -5.14 1.72 30.28
C HIS A 167 -6.61 1.52 29.89
N ARG A 168 -7.46 1.21 30.88
CA ARG A 168 -8.86 0.80 30.69
C ARG A 168 -9.72 1.80 29.92
N ARG A 169 -9.39 3.08 29.91
CA ARG A 169 -10.13 4.10 29.13
C ARG A 169 -9.99 3.91 27.62
N LEU A 170 -8.88 3.33 27.14
CA LEU A 170 -8.63 3.15 25.71
C LEU A 170 -9.56 2.11 25.06
N ARG A 171 -10.12 1.19 25.85
CA ARG A 171 -11.12 0.23 25.35
C ARG A 171 -12.53 0.83 25.18
N SER A 172 -12.74 2.10 25.56
CA SER A 172 -14.08 2.69 25.50
C SER A 172 -14.54 2.87 24.05
N VAL A 173 -15.67 2.27 23.71
CA VAL A 173 -16.28 2.37 22.38
C VAL A 173 -17.46 3.33 22.43
N ASN A 174 -17.59 4.19 21.41
CA ASN A 174 -18.73 5.10 21.31
C ASN A 174 -20.04 4.29 21.14
N PRO A 175 -21.07 4.50 21.97
CA PRO A 175 -22.31 3.70 21.92
C PRO A 175 -23.13 3.92 20.65
N ARG A 176 -22.99 5.08 19.98
CA ARG A 176 -23.71 5.40 18.74
C ARG A 176 -23.00 4.89 17.48
N PHE A 177 -21.67 5.01 17.46
CA PHE A 177 -20.87 4.74 16.25
C PHE A 177 -20.06 3.45 16.32
N GLY A 178 -19.95 2.81 17.48
CA GLY A 178 -19.16 1.59 17.63
C GLY A 178 -17.65 1.79 17.46
N THR A 179 -17.15 3.03 17.54
CA THR A 179 -15.74 3.37 17.29
C THR A 179 -14.96 3.65 18.59
N PRO A 180 -13.73 3.13 18.75
CA PRO A 180 -12.90 3.40 19.92
C PRO A 180 -12.16 4.75 19.80
N ALA A 181 -12.89 5.84 20.00
CA ALA A 181 -12.38 7.20 19.76
C ALA A 181 -11.10 7.54 20.57
N MET A 182 -11.03 7.09 21.83
CA MET A 182 -9.86 7.32 22.68
C MET A 182 -8.62 6.57 22.17
N ALA A 183 -8.80 5.35 21.67
CA ALA A 183 -7.72 4.55 21.09
C ALA A 183 -7.19 5.20 19.81
N LEU A 184 -8.07 5.71 18.96
CA LEU A 184 -7.70 6.45 17.74
C LEU A 184 -6.88 7.70 18.06
N CYS A 185 -7.33 8.53 19.02
CA CYS A 185 -6.58 9.72 19.44
C CYS A 185 -5.22 9.36 20.04
N ALA A 186 -5.15 8.29 20.84
CA ALA A 186 -3.89 7.83 21.42
C ALA A 186 -2.92 7.33 20.34
N GLY A 187 -3.40 6.55 19.37
CA GLY A 187 -2.61 6.09 18.23
C GLY A 187 -2.10 7.25 17.37
N ALA A 188 -2.96 8.21 17.05
CA ALA A 188 -2.58 9.41 16.31
C ALA A 188 -1.56 10.27 17.06
N ALA A 189 -1.74 10.46 18.37
CA ALA A 189 -0.78 11.20 19.20
C ALA A 189 0.57 10.49 19.26
N ALA A 190 0.59 9.16 19.44
CA ALA A 190 1.83 8.38 19.43
C ALA A 190 2.55 8.47 18.08
N ALA A 191 1.83 8.31 16.97
CA ALA A 191 2.38 8.46 15.62
C ALA A 191 2.97 9.88 15.41
N TYR A 192 2.27 10.92 15.87
CA TYR A 192 2.75 12.29 15.79
C TYR A 192 4.01 12.53 16.65
N VAL A 193 4.07 11.99 17.87
CA VAL A 193 5.25 12.08 18.73
C VAL A 193 6.45 11.40 18.09
N VAL A 194 6.27 10.22 17.50
CA VAL A 194 7.33 9.52 16.78
C VAL A 194 7.79 10.33 15.56
N LEU A 195 6.86 10.87 14.78
CA LEU A 195 7.16 11.73 13.64
C LEU A 195 7.93 12.98 14.08
N ALA A 196 7.49 13.65 15.14
CA ALA A 196 8.16 14.82 15.69
C ALA A 196 9.57 14.47 16.19
N ALA A 197 9.71 13.36 16.92
CA ALA A 197 11.01 12.89 17.39
C ALA A 197 11.96 12.60 16.24
N LEU A 198 11.49 11.91 15.18
CA LEU A 198 12.27 11.67 13.97
C LEU A 198 12.64 12.98 13.26
N TYR A 199 11.70 13.92 13.14
CA TYR A 199 11.94 15.23 12.55
C TYR A 199 13.05 16.00 13.29
N PHE A 200 13.04 15.99 14.62
CA PHE A 200 14.07 16.66 15.42
C PHE A 200 15.38 15.87 15.51
N ALA A 201 15.34 14.54 15.47
CA ALA A 201 16.53 13.69 15.56
C ALA A 201 17.29 13.55 14.23
N ALA A 202 16.57 13.50 13.10
CA ALA A 202 17.15 13.40 11.76
C ALA A 202 17.72 14.75 11.26
N GLY A 203 17.47 15.84 11.97
CA GLY A 203 17.88 17.19 11.57
C GLY A 203 17.15 17.69 10.32
N ARG A 204 17.27 18.99 10.03
CA ARG A 204 16.63 19.67 8.89
C ARG A 204 17.14 19.23 7.49
N ASP A 205 17.67 18.02 7.33
CA ASP A 205 18.06 17.47 6.03
C ASP A 205 16.89 16.82 5.26
N LEU A 206 15.68 16.83 5.83
CA LEU A 206 14.46 16.42 5.13
C LEU A 206 14.05 17.35 3.98
N ASP A 207 14.64 18.56 3.88
CA ASP A 207 14.42 19.47 2.74
C ASP A 207 15.17 19.04 1.47
N LYS A 208 15.98 17.97 1.52
CA LYS A 208 16.83 17.48 0.42
C LYS A 208 16.47 16.09 -0.13
N VAL A 209 15.39 15.48 0.35
CA VAL A 209 14.84 14.20 -0.16
C VAL A 209 13.57 14.49 -0.95
#